data_AF-A0A3M6HNS0-F1
#
_entry.id   AF-A0A3M6HNS0-F1
#
_cell.length_a   1.000
_cell.length_b   1.000
_cell.length_c   1.000
_cell.angle_alpha   90.00
_cell.angle_beta   90.00
_cell.angle_gamma   90.00
#
_symmetry.space_group_name_H-M   'P 1'
#
loop_
_entity.id
_entity.type
_entity.pdbx_description
1 polymer ?
#
loop_
_entity_poly.entity_id
_entity_poly.type
_entity_poly.pdbx_seq_one_letter_code
_entity_poly.pdbx_strand_id
1 'polypeptide(L)'
;MYAVAAIGIAAVGFNLPSSWAALALFVAAMLGLGAGNGAVFQLVPQRFRKEIGVMTGLIGMAGGIGGFLLAAGLGTIKQNTGDYQLGLWLFAGLAVLAWFGLLNVKRRWRTTWGSAAVTAARV
;
A
#
# COMPACT_ATOMS: atom_id res chain seq x y z
N MET A 1 3.31 -6.29 -7.65
CA MET A 1 2.14 -5.40 -7.43
C MET A 1 2.59 -4.07 -6.84
N TYR A 2 3.03 -3.97 -5.58
CA TYR A 2 3.53 -2.67 -5.06
C TYR A 2 4.80 -2.15 -5.75
N ALA A 3 5.67 -3.02 -6.28
CA ALA A 3 6.76 -2.57 -7.16
C ALA A 3 6.27 -1.87 -8.45
N VAL A 4 5.16 -2.34 -9.04
CA VAL A 4 4.55 -1.71 -10.24
C VAL A 4 3.96 -0.36 -9.87
N ALA A 5 3.30 -0.27 -8.70
CA ALA A 5 2.80 1.00 -8.18
C ALA A 5 3.92 2.00 -7.88
N ALA A 6 5.00 1.56 -7.21
CA ALA A 6 6.14 2.40 -6.90
C ALA A 6 6.83 2.95 -8.16
N ILE A 7 7.05 2.09 -9.16
CA ILE A 7 7.65 2.49 -10.45
C ILE A 7 6.71 3.43 -11.21
N GLY A 8 5.41 3.14 -11.24
CA GLY A 8 4.41 3.98 -11.90
C GLY A 8 4.32 5.37 -11.27
N ILE A 9 4.24 5.47 -9.94
CA ILE A 9 4.15 6.77 -9.25
C ILE A 9 5.46 7.55 -9.38
N ALA A 10 6.61 6.88 -9.28
CA ALA A 10 7.92 7.53 -9.47
C ALA A 10 8.07 8.08 -10.88
N ALA A 11 7.65 7.33 -11.90
CA ALA A 11 7.68 7.78 -13.29
C ALA A 11 6.73 8.96 -13.55
N VAL A 12 5.55 9.02 -12.93
CA VAL A 12 4.69 10.22 -12.98
C VAL A 12 5.36 11.43 -12.30
N GLY A 13 6.15 11.20 -11.24
CA GLY A 13 6.92 12.23 -10.52
C GLY A 13 7.99 12.95 -11.35
N PHE A 14 8.41 12.38 -12.50
CA PHE A 14 9.39 13.00 -13.41
C PHE A 14 8.80 14.09 -14.34
N ASN A 15 7.57 14.54 -14.12
CA ASN A 15 6.90 15.61 -14.91
C ASN A 15 6.83 15.27 -16.41
N LEU A 16 6.11 14.20 -16.77
CA LEU A 16 5.93 13.86 -18.18
C LEU A 16 5.15 14.97 -18.92
N PRO A 17 5.64 15.45 -20.08
CA PRO A 17 4.98 16.51 -20.85
C PRO A 17 3.63 16.10 -21.46
N SER A 18 3.24 14.83 -21.36
CA SER A 18 1.97 14.30 -21.84
C SER A 18 1.06 13.89 -20.69
N SER A 19 -0.05 14.62 -20.51
CA SER A 19 -1.10 14.32 -19.52
C SER A 19 -1.70 12.92 -19.70
N TRP A 20 -1.76 12.41 -20.93
CA TRP A 20 -2.25 11.06 -21.24
C TRP A 20 -1.29 9.97 -20.73
N ALA A 21 0.02 10.19 -20.87
CA ALA A 21 1.02 9.25 -20.37
C ALA A 21 1.05 9.21 -18.83
N ALA A 22 0.94 10.37 -18.19
CA ALA A 22 0.82 10.47 -16.73
C ALA A 22 -0.43 9.75 -16.21
N LEU A 23 -1.58 9.94 -16.86
CA LEU A 23 -2.84 9.30 -16.48
C LEU A 23 -2.76 7.77 -16.65
N ALA A 24 -2.21 7.28 -17.77
CA ALA A 24 -2.05 5.84 -17.99
C ALA A 24 -1.18 5.18 -16.92
N LEU A 25 -0.05 5.80 -16.56
CA LEU A 25 0.81 5.32 -15.47
C LEU A 25 0.12 5.38 -14.12
N PHE A 26 -0.65 6.43 -13.84
CA PHE A 26 -1.37 6.58 -12.59
C PHE A 26 -2.44 5.49 -12.44
N VAL A 27 -3.20 5.21 -13.52
CA VAL A 27 -4.16 4.10 -13.56
C VAL A 27 -3.46 2.76 -13.33
N ALA A 28 -2.34 2.50 -14.01
CA ALA A 28 -1.57 1.28 -13.81
C ALA A 28 -1.08 1.13 -12.36
N ALA A 29 -0.63 2.23 -11.73
CA ALA A 29 -0.22 2.23 -10.33
C ALA A 29 -1.40 1.97 -9.37
N MET A 30 -2.56 2.60 -9.62
CA MET A 30 -3.78 2.39 -8.84
C MET A 30 -4.30 0.96 -8.95
N LEU A 31 -4.26 0.36 -10.14
CA LEU A 31 -4.58 -1.06 -10.34
C LEU A 31 -3.61 -1.96 -9.58
N GLY A 32 -2.31 -1.65 -9.59
CA GLY A 32 -1.29 -2.38 -8.83
C GLY A 32 -1.50 -2.32 -7.32
N LEU A 33 -1.87 -1.15 -6.79
CA LEU A 33 -2.22 -0.95 -5.38
C LEU A 33 -3.52 -1.68 -5.02
N GLY A 34 -4.55 -1.58 -5.86
CA GLY A 34 -5.84 -2.25 -5.65
C GLY A 34 -5.70 -3.76 -5.62
N ALA A 35 -4.97 -4.34 -6.57
CA ALA A 35 -4.69 -5.78 -6.61
C ALA A 35 -3.84 -6.23 -5.40
N GLY A 36 -2.86 -5.41 -4.98
CA GLY A 36 -2.07 -5.66 -3.78
C GLY A 36 -2.92 -5.71 -2.52
N ASN A 37 -3.79 -4.71 -2.32
CA ASN A 37 -4.71 -4.67 -1.18
C ASN A 37 -5.69 -5.84 -1.21
N GLY A 38 -6.24 -6.18 -2.39
CA GLY A 38 -7.10 -7.36 -2.56
C GLY A 38 -6.42 -8.67 -2.14
N ALA A 39 -5.15 -8.85 -2.50
CA ALA A 39 -4.37 -10.02 -2.08
C ALA A 39 -4.14 -10.06 -0.55
N VAL A 40 -3.91 -8.90 0.09
CA VAL A 40 -3.77 -8.80 1.55
C VAL A 40 -5.09 -9.14 2.24
N PHE A 41 -6.22 -8.60 1.75
CA PHE A 41 -7.54 -8.90 2.32
C PHE A 41 -7.95 -10.36 2.18
N GLN A 42 -7.42 -11.10 1.21
CA GLN A 42 -7.62 -12.55 1.12
C GLN A 42 -6.79 -13.35 2.14
N LEU A 43 -5.66 -12.83 2.60
CA LEU A 43 -4.82 -13.50 3.61
C LEU A 43 -5.40 -13.37 5.03
N VAL A 44 -6.11 -12.27 5.32
CA VAL A 44 -6.75 -12.00 6.61
C VAL A 44 -7.68 -13.12 7.06
N PRO A 45 -8.69 -13.54 6.27
CA PRO A 45 -9.56 -14.65 6.65
C PRO A 45 -8.77 -15.94 6.83
N GLN A 46 -7.78 -16.24 5.99
CA GLN A 46 -7.01 -17.49 6.09
C GLN A 46 -6.24 -17.60 7.42
N ARG A 47 -5.72 -16.48 7.95
CA ARG A 47 -4.93 -16.45 9.19
C ARG A 47 -5.76 -16.21 10.45
N PHE A 48 -6.76 -15.34 10.40
CA PHE A 48 -7.51 -14.85 11.56
C PHE A 48 -9.00 -15.19 11.49
N ARG A 49 -9.33 -16.42 11.06
CA ARG A 49 -10.72 -16.91 10.91
C ARG A 49 -11.63 -16.59 12.10
N LYS A 50 -11.13 -16.74 13.33
CA LYS A 50 -11.91 -16.55 14.56
C LYS A 50 -12.17 -15.08 14.93
N GLU A 51 -11.36 -14.16 14.42
CA GLU A 51 -11.36 -12.74 14.80
C GLU A 51 -11.50 -11.83 13.56
N ILE A 52 -12.11 -12.35 12.49
CA ILE A 52 -12.13 -11.68 11.18
C ILE A 52 -12.71 -10.27 11.27
N GLY A 53 -13.80 -10.07 12.04
CA GLY A 53 -14.44 -8.77 12.21
C GLY A 53 -13.56 -7.74 12.93
N VAL A 54 -12.77 -8.17 13.92
CA VAL A 54 -11.83 -7.30 14.63
C VAL A 54 -10.66 -6.92 13.71
N MET A 55 -10.14 -7.90 12.97
CA MET A 55 -9.02 -7.68 12.06
C MET A 55 -9.40 -6.79 10.87
N THR A 56 -10.56 -7.01 10.24
CA THR A 56 -11.03 -6.14 9.16
C THR A 56 -11.35 -4.73 9.66
N GLY A 57 -11.89 -4.58 10.88
CA GLY A 57 -12.12 -3.29 11.53
C GLY A 57 -10.82 -2.51 11.77
N LEU A 58 -9.80 -3.16 12.34
CA LEU A 58 -8.47 -2.57 12.55
C LEU A 58 -7.80 -2.15 11.22
N ILE A 59 -7.86 -3.01 10.21
CA ILE A 59 -7.32 -2.71 8.87
C ILE A 59 -8.08 -1.53 8.25
N GLY A 60 -9.40 -1.50 8.40
CA GLY A 60 -10.24 -0.41 7.92
C GLY A 60 -9.90 0.93 8.57
N MET A 61 -9.71 0.95 9.90
CA MET A 61 -9.28 2.15 10.62
C MET A 61 -7.90 2.61 10.16
N ALA A 62 -6.92 1.71 10.09
CA ALA A 62 -5.57 2.03 9.63
C ALA A 62 -5.57 2.57 8.18
N GLY A 63 -6.37 1.96 7.31
CA GLY A 63 -6.58 2.41 5.93
C GLY A 63 -7.24 3.79 5.85
N GLY A 64 -8.25 4.04 6.68
CA GLY A 64 -8.94 5.34 6.76
C GLY A 64 -8.03 6.47 7.22
N ILE A 65 -7.25 6.24 8.30
CA ILE A 65 -6.28 7.22 8.80
C ILE A 65 -5.18 7.48 7.77
N GLY A 66 -4.63 6.42 7.17
CA GLY A 66 -3.59 6.55 6.16
C GLY A 66 -4.07 7.29 4.91
N GLY A 67 -5.28 6.97 4.43
CA GLY A 67 -5.89 7.64 3.28
C GLY A 67 -6.19 9.11 3.55
N PHE A 68 -6.69 9.44 4.75
CA PHE A 68 -6.94 10.82 5.16
C PHE A 68 -5.65 11.64 5.21
N LEU A 69 -4.61 11.13 5.88
CA LEU A 69 -3.30 11.79 5.96
C LEU A 69 -2.68 12.02 4.59
N LEU A 70 -2.80 11.04 3.68
CA LEU A 70 -2.30 11.17 2.33
C LEU A 70 -3.04 12.25 1.54
N ALA A 71 -4.38 12.24 1.58
CA ALA A 71 -5.20 13.22 0.85
C ALA A 71 -5.01 14.65 1.41
N ALA A 72 -5.03 14.79 2.73
CA ALA A 72 -4.77 16.07 3.40
C ALA A 72 -3.35 16.57 3.10
N GLY A 73 -2.35 15.70 3.21
CA GLY A 73 -0.95 16.04 2.91
C GLY A 73 -0.73 16.47 1.46
N LEU A 74 -1.29 15.74 0.49
CA LEU A 74 -1.27 16.13 -0.92
C LEU A 74 -1.95 17.49 -1.16
N GLY A 75 -3.07 17.74 -0.47
CA GLY A 75 -3.78 19.02 -0.51
C GLY A 75 -2.93 20.17 0.03
N THR A 76 -2.29 19.99 1.18
CA THR A 76 -1.39 20.99 1.79
C THR A 76 -0.15 21.24 0.94
N ILE A 77 0.46 20.20 0.36
CA ILE A 77 1.60 20.33 -0.55
C ILE A 77 1.19 21.15 -1.79
N LYS A 78 0.04 20.84 -2.39
CA LYS A 78 -0.48 21.62 -3.53
C LYS A 78 -0.70 23.09 -3.17
N GLN A 79 -1.27 23.37 -1.99
CA GLN A 79 -1.53 24.75 -1.55
C GLN A 79 -0.24 25.55 -1.32
N ASN A 80 0.83 24.92 -0.81
CA ASN A 80 2.08 25.59 -0.51
C ASN A 80 3.05 25.67 -1.70
N THR A 81 3.13 24.62 -2.52
CA THR A 81 4.12 24.51 -3.61
C THR A 81 3.53 24.81 -4.98
N GLY A 82 2.19 24.80 -5.13
CA GLY A 82 1.50 24.95 -6.41
C GLY A 82 1.53 23.71 -7.30
N ASP A 83 2.40 22.73 -7.01
CA ASP A 83 2.56 21.47 -7.76
C ASP A 83 2.35 20.25 -6.84
N TYR A 84 1.89 19.14 -7.43
CA TYR A 84 1.72 17.84 -6.78
C TYR A 84 2.99 16.98 -6.78
N GLN A 85 4.04 17.39 -7.49
CA GLN A 85 5.28 16.61 -7.64
C GLN A 85 5.84 16.09 -6.30
N LEU A 86 6.02 16.98 -5.32
CA LEU A 86 6.52 16.60 -3.99
C LEU A 86 5.62 15.55 -3.30
N GLY A 87 4.30 15.69 -3.43
CA GLY A 87 3.35 14.75 -2.87
C GLY A 87 3.37 13.39 -3.58
N LEU A 88 3.58 13.37 -4.89
CA LEU A 88 3.75 12.14 -5.66
C LEU A 88 5.05 11.41 -5.29
N TRP A 89 6.15 12.12 -5.09
CA TRP A 89 7.40 11.54 -4.60
C TRP A 89 7.24 10.94 -3.20
N LEU A 90 6.52 11.64 -2.31
CA LEU A 90 6.22 11.14 -0.98
C LEU A 90 5.33 9.88 -1.03
N PHE A 91 4.35 9.86 -1.93
CA PHE A 91 3.49 8.69 -2.16
C PHE A 91 4.26 7.50 -2.76
N ALA A 92 5.19 7.75 -3.68
CA ALA A 92 6.11 6.72 -4.18
C ALA A 92 6.97 6.13 -3.06
N GLY A 93 7.49 6.98 -2.17
CA GLY A 93 8.24 6.54 -0.98
C GLY A 93 7.41 5.63 -0.07
N LEU A 94 6.16 5.99 0.20
CA LEU A 94 5.23 5.15 0.97
C LEU A 94 4.94 3.81 0.28
N ALA A 95 4.81 3.79 -1.05
CA ALA A 95 4.63 2.55 -1.80
C ALA A 95 5.86 1.62 -1.71
N VAL A 96 7.08 2.20 -1.72
CA VAL A 96 8.32 1.45 -1.52
C VAL A 96 8.41 0.89 -0.09
N LEU A 97 8.08 1.69 0.91
CA LEU A 97 8.02 1.24 2.31
C LEU A 97 7.03 0.09 2.49
N ALA A 98 5.85 0.17 1.88
CA ALA A 98 4.87 -0.90 1.89
C ALA A 98 5.41 -2.19 1.24
N TRP A 99 6.13 -2.07 0.12
CA TRP A 99 6.78 -3.20 -0.54
C TRP A 99 7.83 -3.87 0.36
N PHE A 100 8.72 -3.09 0.98
CA PHE A 100 9.70 -3.61 1.93
C PHE A 100 9.04 -4.25 3.16
N GLY A 101 8.00 -3.63 3.72
CA GLY A 101 7.23 -4.19 4.82
C GLY A 101 6.66 -5.56 4.47
N LEU A 102 6.05 -5.69 3.29
CA LEU A 102 5.51 -6.96 2.78
C LEU A 102 6.59 -8.01 2.54
N LEU A 103 7.78 -7.64 2.05
CA LEU A 103 8.90 -8.58 1.90
C LEU A 103 9.36 -9.15 3.25
N ASN A 104 9.44 -8.30 4.27
CA ASN A 104 9.80 -8.70 5.63
C ASN A 104 8.73 -9.61 6.24
N VAL A 105 7.46 -9.25 6.11
CA VAL A 105 6.33 -10.09 6.56
C VAL A 105 6.32 -11.43 5.82
N LYS A 106 6.50 -11.43 4.50
CA LYS A 106 6.57 -12.65 3.69
C LYS A 106 7.73 -13.56 4.11
N ARG A 107 8.93 -13.01 4.37
CA ARG A 107 10.08 -13.79 4.89
C ARG A 107 9.75 -14.41 6.25
N ARG A 108 9.23 -13.62 7.19
CA ARG A 108 8.87 -14.07 8.53
C ARG A 108 7.73 -15.10 8.52
N TRP A 109 6.74 -14.93 7.65
CA TRP A 109 5.62 -15.85 7.53
C TRP A 109 6.04 -17.16 6.85
N ARG A 110 6.95 -17.13 5.88
CA ARG A 110 7.51 -18.36 5.29
C ARG A 110 8.29 -19.21 6.29
N THR A 111 9.01 -18.59 7.23
CA THR A 111 9.76 -19.33 8.26
C THR A 111 8.84 -19.88 9.36
N THR A 112 7.74 -19.17 9.68
CA THR A 112 6.81 -19.57 10.75
C THR A 112 5.61 -20.40 10.28
N TRP A 113 5.36 -20.50 8.96
CA TRP A 113 4.33 -21.39 8.42
C TRP A 113 4.70 -22.86 8.53
N GLY A 114 5.98 -23.23 8.42
CA GLY A 114 6.47 -24.59 8.69
C GLY A 114 6.42 -24.98 10.17
N SER A 115 6.44 -24.00 11.08
CA SER A 115 6.31 -24.20 12.53
C SER A 115 4.87 -24.05 13.04
N ALA A 116 3.89 -23.85 12.16
CA ALA A 116 2.48 -23.73 12.54
C ALA A 116 1.84 -25.07 12.97
N ALA A 117 2.56 -26.19 12.88
CA ALA A 117 2.23 -27.40 13.62
C ALA A 117 2.56 -27.28 15.13
N VAL A 118 3.35 -26.30 15.56
CA VAL A 118 3.87 -26.18 16.94
C VAL A 118 3.42 -24.90 17.66
N THR A 119 2.69 -23.98 17.02
CA THR A 119 2.16 -22.82 17.77
C THR A 119 0.76 -22.46 17.29
N ALA A 120 -0.21 -23.25 17.76
CA ALA A 120 -1.49 -22.70 18.17
C ALA A 120 -1.18 -21.50 19.08
N ALA A 121 -1.26 -20.29 18.52
CA ALA A 121 -1.10 -19.07 19.29
C ALA A 121 -2.22 -19.06 20.33
N ARG A 122 -1.87 -19.33 21.60
CA ARG A 122 -2.70 -18.91 22.72
C ARG A 122 -2.56 -17.39 22.83
N VAL A 123 -3.72 -16.75 22.91
CA VAL A 123 -3.89 -15.37 23.37
C VAL A 123 -3.30 -15.23 24.77
#